data_AF-A0A2V6CA32-F1
#
_entry.id   AF-A0A2V6CA32-F1
#
_cell.length_a   1.000
_cell.length_b   1.000
_cell.length_c   1.000
_cell.angle_alpha   90.00
_cell.angle_beta   90.00
_cell.angle_gamma   90.00
#
_symmetry.space_group_name_H-M   'P 1'
#
loop_
_entity.id
_entity.type
_entity.pdbx_description
1 polymer ?
#
loop_
_entity_poly.entity_id
_entity_poly.type
_entity_poly.pdbx_seq_one_letter_code
_entity_poly.pdbx_strand_id
1 'polypeptide(L)'
;MGGLLARTLVTESGDALWNSTFAMPISEIDPHLEQLPELRRMFYFQPKPYIKRAIFIAVPHRGSKSADGIFGRFVSRRVRLPDELHKFIARLRTSITGLLKPEAAALFDRGYPNSIRVLSPNTPGLIALAELPITPSTPFHSIIGDRGLGGGPKSSDGVVPYWSSHLPGASSEVFVPASHRTYESPEAIAEVKRILTLHLADLAQREGSVPSGQGSESAERHSP
;
A
#
# COMPACT_ATOMS: atom_id res chain seq x y z
N MET A 1 5.20 6.76 5.09
CA MET A 1 5.11 6.54 3.62
C MET A 1 5.43 5.12 3.18
N GLY A 2 6.44 4.43 3.73
CA GLY A 2 6.73 3.03 3.34
C GLY A 2 5.53 2.07 3.41
N GLY A 3 4.62 2.28 4.36
CA GLY A 3 3.38 1.50 4.44
C GLY A 3 2.43 1.65 3.24
N LEU A 4 2.45 2.77 2.52
CA LEU A 4 1.67 2.93 1.28
C LEU A 4 2.25 2.07 0.15
N LEU A 5 3.58 1.99 0.06
CA LEU A 5 4.25 1.08 -0.87
C LEU A 5 4.00 -0.38 -0.48
N ALA A 6 4.12 -0.72 0.81
CA ALA A 6 3.81 -2.06 1.28
C ALA A 6 2.37 -2.47 0.95
N ARG A 7 1.43 -1.51 1.02
CA ARG A 7 0.04 -1.74 0.63
C ARG A 7 -0.12 -2.11 -0.84
N THR A 8 0.58 -1.45 -1.77
CA THR A 8 0.47 -1.82 -3.20
C THR A 8 0.96 -3.24 -3.47
N LEU A 9 1.78 -3.81 -2.58
CA LEU A 9 2.25 -5.19 -2.69
C LEU A 9 1.24 -6.23 -2.18
N VAL A 10 0.18 -5.82 -1.49
CA VAL A 10 -0.85 -6.71 -0.89
C VAL A 10 -2.27 -6.38 -1.36
N THR A 11 -2.38 -5.53 -2.36
CA THR A 11 -3.65 -5.08 -2.94
C THR A 11 -3.62 -5.32 -4.45
N GLU A 12 -4.76 -5.73 -4.99
CA GLU A 12 -5.02 -5.71 -6.43
C GLU A 12 -5.65 -4.37 -6.80
N SER A 13 -5.10 -3.67 -7.78
CA SER A 13 -5.61 -2.34 -8.15
C SER A 13 -6.86 -2.40 -9.03
N GLY A 14 -6.96 -3.42 -9.91
CA GLY A 14 -7.92 -3.45 -11.00
C GLY A 14 -7.93 -2.12 -11.77
N ASP A 15 -9.13 -1.67 -12.14
CA ASP A 15 -9.32 -0.39 -12.81
C ASP A 15 -9.47 0.79 -11.84
N ALA A 16 -9.51 0.55 -10.52
CA ALA A 16 -9.90 1.57 -9.54
C ALA A 16 -8.97 2.79 -9.57
N LEU A 17 -7.66 2.56 -9.68
CA LEU A 17 -6.69 3.65 -9.76
C LEU A 17 -6.78 4.39 -11.09
N TRP A 18 -6.96 3.67 -12.19
CA TRP A 18 -7.14 4.27 -13.50
C TRP A 18 -8.38 5.17 -13.52
N ASN A 19 -9.52 4.62 -13.07
CA ASN A 19 -10.81 5.31 -12.99
C ASN A 19 -10.80 6.47 -11.99
N SER A 20 -9.87 6.50 -11.03
CA SER A 20 -9.70 7.66 -10.14
C SER A 20 -9.05 8.86 -10.85
N THR A 21 -8.35 8.61 -11.96
CA THR A 21 -7.47 9.59 -12.62
C THR A 21 -7.95 9.99 -14.00
N PHE A 22 -8.37 9.03 -14.83
CA PHE A 22 -8.79 9.23 -16.21
C PHE A 22 -10.32 9.30 -16.32
N ALA A 23 -10.81 10.09 -17.28
CA ALA A 23 -12.23 10.25 -17.58
C ALA A 23 -12.78 9.16 -18.53
N MET A 24 -11.93 8.25 -18.99
CA MET A 24 -12.21 7.23 -19.99
C MET A 24 -11.50 5.90 -19.62
N PRO A 25 -11.97 4.74 -20.09
CA PRO A 25 -11.30 3.47 -19.85
C PRO A 25 -9.97 3.37 -20.61
N ILE A 26 -9.07 2.48 -20.14
CA ILE A 26 -7.75 2.28 -20.76
C ILE A 26 -7.85 1.80 -22.20
N SER A 27 -8.89 1.07 -22.59
CA SER A 27 -9.11 0.59 -23.96
C SER A 27 -9.42 1.69 -24.97
N GLU A 28 -9.79 2.89 -24.51
CA GLU A 28 -10.13 4.02 -25.38
C GLU A 28 -8.98 5.04 -25.49
N ILE A 29 -7.91 4.90 -24.72
CA ILE A 29 -6.75 5.78 -24.82
C ILE A 29 -5.95 5.48 -26.10
N ASP A 30 -5.14 6.44 -26.54
CA ASP A 30 -4.15 6.21 -27.60
C ASP A 30 -3.37 4.90 -27.35
N PRO A 31 -3.41 3.93 -28.28
CA PRO A 31 -2.71 2.64 -28.12
C PRO A 31 -1.21 2.78 -27.84
N HIS A 32 -0.57 3.85 -28.31
CA HIS A 32 0.83 4.14 -27.98
C HIS A 32 1.03 4.47 -26.51
N LEU A 33 0.08 5.15 -25.88
CA LEU A 33 0.09 5.40 -24.44
C LEU A 33 -0.26 4.13 -23.66
N GLU A 34 -1.24 3.36 -24.15
CA GLU A 34 -1.67 2.11 -23.53
C GLU A 34 -0.53 1.08 -23.42
N GLN A 35 0.37 1.08 -24.40
CA GLN A 35 1.52 0.17 -24.47
C GLN A 35 2.70 0.60 -23.59
N LEU A 36 2.68 1.80 -22.98
CA LEU A 36 3.76 2.26 -22.10
C LEU A 36 3.81 1.41 -20.82
N PRO A 37 4.88 0.62 -20.60
CA PRO A 37 4.96 -0.28 -19.44
C PRO A 37 4.89 0.47 -18.11
N GLU A 38 5.45 1.67 -18.04
CA GLU A 38 5.45 2.53 -16.86
C GLU A 38 4.04 3.03 -16.53
N LEU A 39 3.25 3.39 -17.55
CA LEU A 39 1.87 3.83 -17.36
C LEU A 39 1.03 2.68 -16.81
N ARG A 40 1.14 1.49 -17.42
CA ARG A 40 0.45 0.29 -16.91
C ARG A 40 0.86 -0.04 -15.48
N ARG A 41 2.17 -0.06 -15.16
CA ARG A 41 2.66 -0.36 -13.80
C ARG A 41 2.22 0.66 -12.75
N MET A 42 1.90 1.89 -13.16
CA MET A 42 1.43 2.94 -12.24
C MET A 42 0.00 2.68 -11.77
N PHE A 43 -0.86 2.14 -12.63
CA PHE A 43 -2.29 1.95 -12.34
C PHE A 43 -2.70 0.50 -12.12
N TYR A 44 -1.94 -0.46 -12.66
CA TYR A 44 -2.27 -1.89 -12.68
C TYR A 44 -1.17 -2.68 -11.97
N PHE A 45 -1.49 -3.14 -10.77
CA PHE A 45 -0.63 -4.01 -9.98
C PHE A 45 -1.43 -5.07 -9.24
N GLN A 46 -0.74 -6.16 -8.95
CA GLN A 46 -1.29 -7.37 -8.34
C GLN A 46 -0.56 -7.64 -7.03
N PRO A 47 -1.25 -8.20 -6.02
CA PRO A 47 -0.64 -8.58 -4.76
C PRO A 47 0.47 -9.60 -5.01
N LYS A 48 1.56 -9.49 -4.26
CA LYS A 48 2.70 -10.39 -4.38
C LYS A 48 2.39 -11.70 -3.65
N PRO A 49 2.35 -12.85 -4.34
CA PRO A 49 1.88 -14.10 -3.75
C PRO A 49 2.79 -14.61 -2.63
N TYR A 50 4.04 -14.16 -2.57
CA TYR A 50 5.00 -14.50 -1.54
C TYR A 50 4.84 -13.67 -0.25
N ILE A 51 4.05 -12.59 -0.24
CA ILE A 51 3.76 -11.83 0.97
C ILE A 51 2.61 -12.49 1.73
N LYS A 52 2.93 -13.05 2.90
CA LYS A 52 1.97 -13.84 3.70
C LYS A 52 1.37 -13.08 4.88
N ARG A 53 1.90 -11.90 5.22
CA ARG A 53 1.40 -11.03 6.29
C ARG A 53 1.87 -9.60 6.09
N ALA A 54 1.04 -8.64 6.46
CA ALA A 54 1.41 -7.21 6.50
C ALA A 54 1.23 -6.61 7.89
N ILE A 55 2.12 -5.68 8.26
CA ILE A 55 2.00 -4.89 9.49
C ILE A 55 2.09 -3.42 9.08
N PHE A 56 1.02 -2.66 9.30
CA PHE A 56 0.99 -1.23 9.10
C PHE A 56 1.16 -0.52 10.43
N ILE A 57 2.10 0.43 10.47
CA ILE A 57 2.42 1.21 11.67
C ILE A 57 2.30 2.68 11.30
N ALA A 58 1.31 3.38 11.88
CA ALA A 58 1.07 4.81 11.65
C ALA A 58 1.04 5.20 10.14
N VAL A 59 0.41 4.36 9.32
CA VAL A 59 0.40 4.55 7.86
C VAL A 59 -0.73 5.49 7.46
N PRO A 60 -0.48 6.59 6.74
CA PRO A 60 -1.53 7.51 6.31
C PRO A 60 -2.24 6.99 5.06
N HIS A 61 -3.04 5.92 5.18
CA HIS A 61 -3.72 5.27 4.06
C HIS A 61 -4.61 6.21 3.26
N ARG A 62 -5.23 7.21 3.91
CA ARG A 62 -6.02 8.28 3.27
C ARG A 62 -5.32 9.64 3.31
N GLY A 63 -4.03 9.67 3.61
CA GLY A 63 -3.24 10.90 3.74
C GLY A 63 -3.40 11.61 5.09
N SER A 64 -2.53 12.55 5.42
CA SER A 64 -2.60 13.34 6.65
C SER A 64 -2.59 14.84 6.37
N LYS A 65 -3.48 15.61 7.02
CA LYS A 65 -3.46 17.09 6.95
C LYS A 65 -2.15 17.70 7.45
N SER A 66 -1.43 17.03 8.35
CA SER A 66 -0.12 17.47 8.87
C SER A 66 1.02 17.29 7.85
N ALA A 67 0.80 16.58 6.73
CA ALA A 67 1.80 16.46 5.67
C ALA A 67 1.96 17.77 4.87
N ASP A 68 0.93 18.64 4.84
CA ASP A 68 1.00 19.92 4.12
C ASP A 68 1.82 20.99 4.87
N GLY A 69 1.96 20.86 6.20
CA GLY A 69 2.56 21.89 7.05
C GLY A 69 4.09 21.84 7.13
N ILE A 70 4.67 20.70 7.57
CA ILE A 70 6.08 20.64 8.03
C ILE A 70 6.82 19.40 7.53
N PHE A 71 6.23 18.20 7.62
CA PHE A 71 6.92 16.95 7.25
C PHE A 71 6.99 16.71 5.74
N GLY A 72 5.96 17.10 4.97
CA GLY A 72 5.95 16.97 3.50
C GLY A 72 7.05 17.79 2.83
N ARG A 73 7.36 18.98 3.36
CA ARG A 73 8.47 19.83 2.88
C ARG A 73 9.85 19.24 3.14
N PHE A 74 10.02 18.47 4.22
CA PHE A 74 11.34 17.93 4.61
C PHE A 74 11.70 16.65 3.83
N VAL A 75 10.72 15.80 3.55
CA VAL A 75 10.93 14.58 2.73
C VAL A 75 11.03 14.93 1.24
N SER A 76 10.26 15.90 0.75
CA SER A 76 10.28 16.30 -0.68
C SER A 76 11.61 16.89 -1.14
N ARG A 77 12.43 17.42 -0.23
CA ARG A 77 13.69 18.10 -0.56
C ARG A 77 14.87 17.14 -0.78
N ARG A 78 14.76 15.88 -0.36
CA ARG A 78 15.85 14.88 -0.43
C ARG A 78 15.66 13.77 -1.44
N VAL A 79 14.45 13.58 -1.97
CA VAL A 79 14.24 12.57 -3.02
C VAL A 79 14.39 13.25 -4.37
N ARG A 80 15.53 13.01 -5.01
CA ARG A 80 15.70 13.26 -6.45
C ARG A 80 15.02 12.12 -7.18
N LEU A 81 14.13 12.44 -8.13
CA LEU A 81 13.71 11.41 -9.06
C LEU A 81 14.85 11.11 -10.04
N PRO A 82 14.92 9.88 -10.56
CA PRO A 82 15.72 9.60 -11.74
C PRO A 82 15.28 10.50 -12.90
N ASP A 83 16.23 11.00 -13.69
CA ASP A 83 15.95 11.88 -14.84
C ASP A 83 14.98 11.23 -15.85
N GLU A 84 15.06 9.91 -16.01
CA GLU A 84 14.16 9.15 -16.87
C GLU A 84 12.70 9.24 -16.42
N LEU A 85 12.45 9.26 -15.11
CA LEU A 85 11.09 9.43 -14.58
C LEU A 85 10.59 10.86 -14.82
N HIS A 86 11.44 11.87 -14.70
CA HIS A 86 11.07 13.25 -15.04
C HIS A 86 10.72 13.40 -16.53
N LYS A 87 11.54 12.84 -17.43
CA LYS A 87 11.28 12.84 -18.88
C LYS A 87 10.00 12.09 -19.23
N PHE A 88 9.72 10.99 -18.55
CA PHE A 88 8.49 10.22 -18.73
C PHE A 88 7.26 11.04 -18.30
N ILE A 89 7.28 11.66 -17.12
CA ILE A 89 6.18 12.50 -16.63
C ILE A 89 5.95 13.70 -17.56
N ALA A 90 7.01 14.35 -18.03
CA ALA A 90 6.91 15.49 -18.94
C ALA A 90 6.25 15.09 -20.29
N ARG A 91 6.65 13.93 -20.85
CA ARG A 91 6.05 13.37 -22.07
C ARG A 91 4.60 12.95 -21.84
N LEU A 92 4.29 12.30 -20.72
CA LEU A 92 2.92 11.94 -20.38
C LEU A 92 2.03 13.18 -20.27
N ARG A 93 2.50 14.25 -19.62
CA ARG A 93 1.72 15.47 -19.42
C ARG A 93 1.20 16.03 -20.74
N THR A 94 2.04 16.11 -21.77
CA THR A 94 1.61 16.60 -23.09
C THR A 94 0.60 15.68 -23.76
N SER A 95 0.67 14.38 -23.50
CA SER A 95 -0.16 13.37 -24.19
C SER A 95 -1.49 13.06 -23.49
N ILE A 96 -1.60 13.31 -22.18
CA ILE A 96 -2.82 13.02 -21.38
C ILE A 96 -3.64 14.26 -21.04
N THR A 97 -3.19 15.45 -21.46
CA THR A 97 -3.93 16.69 -21.24
C THR A 97 -5.32 16.59 -21.88
N GLY A 98 -6.36 16.80 -21.07
CA GLY A 98 -7.77 16.65 -21.50
C GLY A 98 -8.37 15.25 -21.31
N LEU A 99 -7.56 14.23 -20.96
CA LEU A 99 -8.03 12.87 -20.68
C LEU A 99 -8.27 12.61 -19.19
N LEU A 100 -7.78 13.51 -18.34
CA LEU A 100 -7.84 13.40 -16.88
C LEU A 100 -9.14 13.98 -16.33
N LYS A 101 -9.60 13.41 -15.22
CA LYS A 101 -10.65 14.02 -14.41
C LYS A 101 -10.20 15.38 -13.87
N PRO A 102 -11.11 16.35 -13.64
CA PRO A 102 -10.76 17.70 -13.18
C PRO A 102 -9.88 17.72 -11.93
N GLU A 103 -10.16 16.84 -10.96
CA GLU A 103 -9.41 16.74 -9.70
C GLU A 103 -7.97 16.26 -9.95
N ALA A 104 -7.79 15.31 -10.86
CA ALA A 104 -6.48 14.82 -11.27
C ALA A 104 -5.73 15.89 -12.07
N ALA A 105 -6.37 16.50 -13.07
CA ALA A 105 -5.79 17.57 -13.89
C ALA A 105 -5.27 18.73 -13.03
N ALA A 106 -6.04 19.18 -12.04
CA ALA A 106 -5.64 20.24 -11.11
C ALA A 106 -4.37 19.92 -10.30
N LEU A 107 -4.08 18.63 -10.03
CA LEU A 107 -2.85 18.20 -9.38
C LEU A 107 -1.65 18.24 -10.34
N PHE A 108 -1.85 17.83 -11.59
CA PHE A 108 -0.82 17.91 -12.64
C PHE A 108 -0.45 19.38 -12.96
N ASP A 109 -1.44 20.28 -12.97
CA ASP A 109 -1.24 21.70 -13.30
C ASP A 109 -0.50 22.49 -12.22
N ARG A 110 -0.65 22.12 -10.95
CA ARG A 110 0.11 22.71 -9.82
C ARG A 110 1.58 22.29 -9.79
N GLY A 111 2.09 21.72 -10.89
CA GLY A 111 3.49 21.40 -11.07
C GLY A 111 3.97 20.32 -10.11
N TYR A 112 3.23 19.20 -9.99
CA TYR A 112 3.67 18.02 -9.25
C TYR A 112 4.83 17.32 -9.99
N PRO A 113 6.11 17.47 -9.59
CA PRO A 113 7.22 16.91 -10.36
C PRO A 113 7.88 15.72 -9.66
N ASN A 114 7.44 15.31 -8.45
CA ASN A 114 8.15 14.36 -7.59
C ASN A 114 7.25 13.21 -7.12
N SER A 115 7.74 11.96 -7.14
CA SER A 115 7.02 10.72 -6.72
C SER A 115 6.42 10.79 -5.32
N ILE A 116 6.97 11.61 -4.44
CA ILE A 116 6.43 11.83 -3.08
C ILE A 116 5.08 12.55 -3.13
N ARG A 117 4.88 13.44 -4.09
CA ARG A 117 3.63 14.20 -4.19
C ARG A 117 2.51 13.36 -4.81
N VAL A 118 2.80 12.38 -5.66
CA VAL A 118 1.80 11.36 -6.09
C VAL A 118 1.23 10.60 -4.87
N LEU A 119 2.05 10.46 -3.82
CA LEU A 119 1.65 9.90 -2.52
C LEU A 119 1.22 10.97 -1.50
N SER A 120 1.00 12.22 -1.92
CA SER A 120 0.51 13.30 -1.05
C SER A 120 -0.91 12.98 -0.56
N PRO A 121 -1.27 13.37 0.67
CA PRO A 121 -2.66 13.39 1.10
C PRO A 121 -3.59 14.03 0.07
N ASN A 122 -4.79 13.44 -0.07
CA ASN A 122 -5.89 13.91 -0.91
C ASN A 122 -5.69 13.78 -2.43
N THR A 123 -4.76 12.95 -2.93
CA THR A 123 -4.78 12.59 -4.35
C THR A 123 -5.88 11.55 -4.62
N PRO A 124 -6.63 11.65 -5.74
CA PRO A 124 -7.66 10.67 -6.11
C PRO A 124 -7.14 9.23 -6.10
N GLY A 125 -5.91 9.02 -6.59
CA GLY A 125 -5.27 7.70 -6.59
C GLY A 125 -4.99 7.15 -5.18
N LEU A 126 -4.60 7.99 -4.21
CA LEU A 126 -4.38 7.53 -2.84
C LEU A 126 -5.70 7.17 -2.15
N ILE A 127 -6.76 7.96 -2.38
CA ILE A 127 -8.10 7.67 -1.87
C ILE A 127 -8.64 6.39 -2.50
N ALA A 128 -8.51 6.23 -3.82
CA ALA A 128 -8.90 5.00 -4.51
C ALA A 128 -8.13 3.78 -3.99
N LEU A 129 -6.82 3.91 -3.77
CA LEU A 129 -6.04 2.88 -3.11
C LEU A 129 -6.57 2.57 -1.71
N ALA A 130 -7.08 3.59 -0.99
CA ALA A 130 -7.65 3.46 0.34
C ALA A 130 -8.89 2.60 0.45
N GLU A 131 -9.70 2.59 -0.60
CA GLU A 131 -10.95 1.85 -0.68
C GLU A 131 -10.75 0.44 -1.24
N LEU A 132 -9.59 0.15 -1.84
CA LEU A 132 -9.28 -1.21 -2.29
C LEU A 132 -9.01 -2.13 -1.10
N PRO A 133 -9.61 -3.35 -1.10
CA PRO A 133 -9.37 -4.33 -0.07
C PRO A 133 -7.93 -4.84 -0.13
N ILE A 134 -7.42 -5.29 1.01
CA ILE A 134 -6.21 -6.11 1.06
C ILE A 134 -6.62 -7.54 0.70
N THR A 135 -5.77 -8.22 -0.07
CA THR A 135 -6.08 -9.58 -0.54
C THR A 135 -6.43 -10.51 0.63
N PRO A 136 -7.51 -11.31 0.54
CA PRO A 136 -7.93 -12.21 1.62
C PRO A 136 -6.86 -13.22 2.05
N SER A 137 -5.91 -13.54 1.16
CA SER A 137 -4.81 -14.46 1.46
C SER A 137 -3.70 -13.87 2.34
N THR A 138 -3.73 -12.55 2.60
CA THR A 138 -2.69 -11.82 3.33
C THR A 138 -3.31 -11.14 4.55
N PRO A 139 -3.36 -11.81 5.72
CA PRO A 139 -3.79 -11.17 6.96
C PRO A 139 -2.91 -9.94 7.23
N PHE A 140 -3.54 -8.88 7.73
CA PHE A 140 -2.84 -7.64 8.03
C PHE A 140 -3.19 -7.12 9.42
N HIS A 141 -2.27 -6.36 9.99
CA HIS A 141 -2.40 -5.78 11.32
C HIS A 141 -2.13 -4.27 11.26
N SER A 142 -2.80 -3.52 12.13
CA SER A 142 -2.68 -2.06 12.23
C SER A 142 -2.23 -1.66 13.63
N ILE A 143 -1.15 -0.89 13.71
CA ILE A 143 -0.62 -0.30 14.94
C ILE A 143 -0.77 1.21 14.81
N ILE A 144 -1.66 1.77 15.64
CA ILE A 144 -2.06 3.18 15.59
C ILE A 144 -1.45 3.90 16.79
N GLY A 145 -0.63 4.91 16.53
CA GLY A 145 -0.13 5.78 17.57
C GLY A 145 -1.25 6.65 18.14
N ASP A 146 -1.31 6.73 19.46
CA ASP A 146 -2.27 7.50 20.23
C ASP A 146 -1.54 8.30 21.31
N ARG A 147 -1.69 9.62 21.32
CA ARG A 147 -1.04 10.50 22.32
C ARG A 147 -1.87 10.66 23.60
N GLY A 148 -2.51 9.59 24.05
CA GLY A 148 -3.39 9.59 25.24
C GLY A 148 -4.80 10.11 24.96
N LEU A 149 -5.34 9.87 23.76
CA LEU A 149 -6.70 10.28 23.36
C LEU A 149 -7.75 9.18 23.63
N GLY A 150 -7.32 8.06 24.24
CA GLY A 150 -8.20 6.99 24.70
C GLY A 150 -8.56 5.95 23.64
N GLY A 151 -7.84 5.94 22.51
CA GLY A 151 -8.09 5.00 21.42
C GLY A 151 -9.27 5.40 20.52
N GLY A 152 -9.48 4.59 19.48
CA GLY A 152 -10.64 4.69 18.59
C GLY A 152 -10.63 5.90 17.64
N PRO A 153 -11.82 6.38 17.22
CA PRO A 153 -11.94 7.40 16.17
C PRO A 153 -11.26 8.74 16.44
N LYS A 154 -10.98 9.06 17.70
CA LYS A 154 -10.30 10.29 18.10
C LYS A 154 -8.77 10.17 18.11
N SER A 155 -8.23 8.96 17.95
CA SER A 155 -6.79 8.71 18.03
C SER A 155 -6.00 9.45 16.96
N SER A 156 -4.79 9.83 17.34
CA SER A 156 -3.78 10.36 16.44
C SER A 156 -2.41 10.33 17.08
N ASP A 157 -1.41 10.01 16.26
CA ASP A 157 0.01 10.07 16.64
C ASP A 157 0.57 11.52 16.58
N GLY A 158 -0.28 12.51 16.27
CA GLY A 158 0.07 13.93 16.07
C GLY A 158 0.34 14.32 14.62
N VAL A 159 0.53 13.35 13.73
CA VAL A 159 0.71 13.52 12.29
C VAL A 159 -0.42 12.79 11.56
N VAL A 160 -0.58 11.48 11.76
CA VAL A 160 -1.60 10.65 11.14
C VAL A 160 -2.79 10.51 12.11
N PRO A 161 -3.99 10.96 11.71
CA PRO A 161 -5.22 10.72 12.47
C PRO A 161 -5.80 9.33 12.18
N TYR A 162 -6.59 8.80 13.13
CA TYR A 162 -7.21 7.48 13.03
C TYR A 162 -7.93 7.23 11.70
N TRP A 163 -8.77 8.16 11.25
CA TRP A 163 -9.51 8.01 9.99
C TRP A 163 -8.61 7.76 8.77
N SER A 164 -7.36 8.19 8.84
CA SER A 164 -6.35 7.97 7.81
C SER A 164 -5.56 6.68 8.02
N SER A 165 -5.29 6.29 9.26
CA SER A 165 -4.54 5.06 9.57
C SER A 165 -5.40 3.80 9.60
N HIS A 166 -6.70 3.95 9.79
CA HIS A 166 -7.63 2.86 9.87
C HIS A 166 -7.91 2.23 8.50
N LEU A 167 -7.91 0.89 8.46
CA LEU A 167 -8.42 0.10 7.35
C LEU A 167 -9.36 -1.00 7.89
N PRO A 168 -10.53 -1.21 7.27
CA PRO A 168 -11.42 -2.30 7.66
C PRO A 168 -10.79 -3.67 7.34
N GLY A 169 -11.09 -4.67 8.15
CA GLY A 169 -10.65 -6.05 7.93
C GLY A 169 -9.30 -6.43 8.52
N ALA A 170 -8.71 -5.57 9.37
CA ALA A 170 -7.47 -5.91 10.07
C ALA A 170 -7.67 -7.11 11.01
N SER A 171 -6.74 -8.06 10.99
CA SER A 171 -6.70 -9.19 11.92
C SER A 171 -6.43 -8.73 13.35
N SER A 172 -5.70 -7.63 13.53
CA SER A 172 -5.70 -6.84 14.77
C SER A 172 -5.52 -5.36 14.47
N GLU A 173 -6.17 -4.51 15.25
CA GLU A 173 -5.94 -3.07 15.28
C GLU A 173 -5.70 -2.67 16.73
N VAL A 174 -4.51 -2.13 17.02
CA VAL A 174 -4.12 -1.74 18.39
C VAL A 174 -3.74 -0.28 18.46
N PHE A 175 -4.04 0.34 19.60
CA PHE A 175 -3.67 1.71 19.92
C PHE A 175 -2.52 1.68 20.92
N VAL A 176 -1.43 2.38 20.59
CA VAL A 176 -0.22 2.42 21.43
C VAL A 176 0.06 3.85 21.89
N PRO A 177 0.55 4.07 23.13
CA PRO A 177 0.79 5.40 23.69
C PRO A 177 2.01 6.08 23.06
N ALA A 178 1.91 6.47 21.79
CA ALA A 178 3.02 6.94 20.98
C ALA A 178 2.67 8.15 20.11
N SER A 179 3.68 8.98 19.87
CA SER A 179 3.65 10.00 18.82
C SER A 179 4.02 9.40 17.46
N HIS A 180 4.24 10.24 16.43
CA HIS A 180 4.45 9.80 15.05
C HIS A 180 5.60 8.81 14.83
N ARG A 181 6.61 8.80 15.71
CA ARG A 181 7.63 7.74 15.74
C ARG A 181 7.08 6.48 16.41
N THR A 182 5.87 6.06 16.02
CA THR A 182 5.15 4.93 16.62
C THR A 182 5.97 3.65 16.52
N TYR A 183 6.72 3.47 15.44
CA TYR A 183 7.61 2.32 15.23
C TYR A 183 8.78 2.21 16.22
N GLU A 184 9.05 3.24 17.02
CA GLU A 184 10.06 3.23 18.10
C GLU A 184 9.46 2.99 19.50
N SER A 185 8.13 3.00 19.64
CA SER A 185 7.49 2.78 20.94
C SER A 185 7.70 1.32 21.38
N PRO A 186 8.02 1.07 22.66
CA PRO A 186 8.13 -0.28 23.21
C PRO A 186 6.88 -1.13 22.96
N GLU A 187 5.70 -0.53 23.06
CA GLU A 187 4.40 -1.17 22.85
C GLU A 187 4.19 -1.55 21.38
N ALA A 188 4.54 -0.68 20.45
CA ALA A 188 4.52 -1.01 19.02
C ALA A 188 5.49 -2.14 18.69
N ILE A 189 6.71 -2.10 19.24
CA ILE A 189 7.71 -3.16 19.07
C ILE A 189 7.21 -4.49 19.66
N ALA A 190 6.57 -4.45 20.83
CA ALA A 190 5.98 -5.63 21.46
C ALA A 190 4.87 -6.22 20.59
N GLU A 191 4.01 -5.38 20.01
CA GLU A 191 2.97 -5.85 19.09
C GLU A 191 3.55 -6.45 17.81
N VAL A 192 4.58 -5.83 17.22
CA VAL A 192 5.30 -6.41 16.07
C VAL A 192 5.86 -7.79 16.44
N LYS A 193 6.52 -7.93 17.59
CA LYS A 193 7.02 -9.24 18.07
C LYS A 193 5.89 -10.25 18.21
N ARG A 194 4.76 -9.88 18.82
CA ARG A 194 3.59 -10.75 18.97
C ARG A 194 3.08 -11.23 17.61
N ILE A 195 2.96 -10.33 16.63
CA ILE A 195 2.50 -10.65 15.27
C ILE A 195 3.48 -11.58 14.53
N LEU A 196 4.79 -11.37 14.71
CA LEU A 196 5.81 -12.24 14.13
C LEU A 196 5.80 -13.63 14.77
N THR A 197 5.63 -13.72 16.09
CA THR A 197 5.46 -15.02 16.78
C THR A 197 4.21 -15.75 16.29
N LEU A 198 3.09 -15.03 16.12
CA LEU A 198 1.89 -15.59 15.49
C LEU A 198 2.20 -16.12 14.08
N HIS A 199 3.07 -15.44 13.33
CA HIS A 199 3.41 -15.85 11.96
C HIS A 199 4.17 -17.15 11.94
N LEU A 200 5.15 -17.29 12.83
CA LEU A 200 5.92 -18.53 13.00
C LEU A 200 5.02 -19.70 13.40
N ALA A 201 4.06 -19.47 14.31
CA ALA A 201 3.10 -20.50 14.70
C ALA A 201 2.24 -20.97 13.52
N ASP A 202 1.74 -20.04 12.69
CA ASP A 202 0.96 -20.39 11.50
C ASP A 202 1.77 -21.15 10.45
N LEU A 203 3.06 -20.83 10.30
CA LEU A 203 3.96 -21.57 9.40
C LEU A 203 4.18 -23.00 9.89
N ALA A 204 4.45 -23.20 11.19
CA ALA A 204 4.64 -24.52 11.77
C ALA A 204 3.40 -25.42 11.60
N GLN A 205 2.19 -24.86 11.74
CA GLN A 205 0.94 -25.60 11.51
C GLN A 205 0.76 -26.03 10.04
N ARG A 206 1.20 -25.19 9.09
CA ARG A 206 1.14 -25.52 7.65
C ARG A 206 2.13 -26.62 7.29
N GLU A 207 3.32 -26.61 7.87
CA GLU A 207 4.33 -27.67 7.64
C GLU A 207 3.88 -29.00 8.26
N GLY A 208 3.32 -28.98 9.46
CA GLY A 208 2.81 -30.18 10.14
C GLY A 208 1.52 -30.78 9.54
N SER A 209 0.85 -30.09 8.62
CA SER A 209 -0.39 -30.54 7.96
C SER A 209 -0.17 -31.07 6.55
N VAL A 210 1.05 -31.08 6.02
CA VAL A 210 1.38 -31.78 4.77
C VAL A 210 1.43 -33.29 5.08
N PRO A 211 0.54 -34.13 4.52
CA PRO A 211 0.62 -35.57 4.72
C PRO A 211 1.93 -36.06 4.09
N SER A 212 2.76 -36.74 4.87
CA SER A 212 3.85 -37.56 4.35
C SER A 212 3.22 -38.63 3.45
N GLY A 213 3.28 -38.40 2.13
CA GLY A 213 2.81 -39.36 1.14
C GLY A 213 3.48 -40.70 1.37
N GLN A 214 2.72 -41.67 1.87
CA GLN A 214 3.12 -43.07 1.87
C GLN A 214 3.20 -43.52 0.41
N GLY A 215 4.42 -43.56 -0.12
CA GLY A 215 4.71 -44.34 -1.32
C GLY A 215 4.51 -45.80 -0.98
N SER A 216 3.37 -46.36 -1.36
CA SER A 216 3.15 -47.81 -1.37
C SER A 216 4.03 -48.42 -2.44
N GLU A 217 5.20 -48.89 -2.03
CA GLU A 217 6.09 -49.74 -2.82
C GLU A 217 5.37 -51.06 -3.09
N SER A 218 4.73 -51.15 -4.26
CA SER A 218 4.07 -52.36 -4.74
C SER A 218 5.15 -53.23 -5.37
N ALA A 219 5.72 -54.12 -4.56
CA ALA A 219 6.64 -55.16 -5.02
C ALA A 219 5.87 -56.20 -5.84
N GLU A 220 5.74 -55.98 -7.15
CA GLU A 220 5.39 -57.04 -8.08
C GLU A 220 6.66 -57.84 -8.43
N ARG A 221 6.82 -58.95 -7.72
CA ARG A 221 7.68 -60.06 -8.13
C ARG A 221 7.10 -60.64 -9.41
N HIS A 222 7.88 -60.65 -10.48
CA HIS A 222 7.70 -61.56 -11.60
C HIS A 222 9.04 -62.20 -11.96
N SER A 223 9.11 -63.51 -11.74
CA SER A 223 9.97 -64.49 -12.40
C SER A 223 9.38 -65.87 -12.08
N PRO A 224 9.59 -66.89 -12.92
CA PRO A 224 10.55 -66.98 -14.03
C PRO A 224 9.93 -66.97 -15.44
#